data_AF-A0A946QKC3-F1
#
_entry.id   AF-A0A946QKC3-F1
#
_cell.length_a   1.000
_cell.length_b   1.000
_cell.length_c   1.000
_cell.angle_alpha   90.00
_cell.angle_beta   90.00
_cell.angle_gamma   90.00
#
_symmetry.space_group_name_H-M   'P 1'
#
loop_
_entity.id
_entity.type
_entity.pdbx_description
1 polymer ?
#
loop_
_entity_poly.entity_id
_entity_poly.type
_entity_poly.pdbx_seq_one_letter_code
_entity_poly.pdbx_strand_id
1 'polypeptide(L)'
;AVKLLRDHGVTSALIELAGDVATIGSQPSGRPWRVGIRAPQGGDPVGGIALSNAAAATSGNYARTLQFEGRTYGHLLNPLTGWPVEGPTSVTVIGENCLSAGAVTTIACLQSPKAAMAWLSEAGLPWLMIGQDAGYSGPLASKLGLSPP
;
A
#
# COMPACT_ATOMS: atom_id res chain seq x y z
N ALA A 1 -7.77 14.78 -8.78
CA ALA A 1 -9.06 14.09 -8.95
C ALA A 1 -10.04 14.38 -7.80
N VAL A 2 -9.76 13.93 -6.56
CA VAL A 2 -10.69 14.11 -5.40
C VAL A 2 -11.17 15.56 -5.23
N LYS A 3 -10.24 16.52 -5.20
CA LYS A 3 -10.58 17.94 -5.08
C LYS A 3 -11.51 18.42 -6.21
N LEU A 4 -11.16 18.11 -7.46
CA LEU A 4 -11.96 18.48 -8.63
C LEU A 4 -13.40 17.95 -8.54
N LEU A 5 -13.57 16.68 -8.14
CA LEU A 5 -14.89 16.06 -8.00
C LEU A 5 -15.71 16.72 -6.89
N ARG A 6 -15.08 17.01 -5.74
CA ARG A 6 -15.74 17.73 -4.64
C ARG A 6 -16.16 19.15 -5.06
N ASP A 7 -15.31 19.85 -5.80
CA ASP A 7 -15.61 21.19 -6.32
C ASP A 7 -16.81 21.17 -7.31
N HIS A 8 -17.09 20.01 -7.93
CA HIS A 8 -18.27 19.78 -8.79
C HIS A 8 -19.46 19.14 -8.06
N GLY A 9 -19.46 19.12 -6.72
CA GLY A 9 -20.59 18.63 -5.92
C GLY A 9 -20.70 17.11 -5.81
N VAL A 10 -19.68 16.35 -6.22
CA VAL A 10 -19.67 14.89 -6.05
C VAL A 10 -19.47 14.54 -4.58
N THR A 11 -20.40 13.74 -4.03
CA THR A 11 -20.42 13.33 -2.61
C THR A 11 -20.14 11.84 -2.38
N SER A 12 -20.13 11.04 -3.45
CA SER A 12 -19.88 9.59 -3.40
C SER A 12 -19.05 9.17 -4.62
N ALA A 13 -17.81 8.73 -4.41
CA ALA A 13 -16.94 8.25 -5.47
C ALA A 13 -15.82 7.34 -4.93
N LEU A 14 -15.38 6.40 -5.77
CA LEU A 14 -14.10 5.71 -5.64
C LEU A 14 -13.26 6.07 -6.86
N ILE A 15 -12.05 6.57 -6.61
CA ILE A 15 -11.08 6.93 -7.63
C ILE A 15 -9.90 5.99 -7.48
N GLU A 16 -9.49 5.33 -8.56
CA GLU A 16 -8.34 4.45 -8.60
C GLU A 16 -7.37 4.93 -9.68
N LEU A 17 -6.08 4.95 -9.37
CA LEU A 17 -5.02 5.27 -10.31
C LEU A 17 -3.80 4.39 -10.02
N ALA A 18 -3.56 3.39 -10.87
CA ALA A 18 -2.36 2.54 -10.84
C ALA A 18 -2.13 1.81 -9.51
N GLY A 19 -3.19 1.45 -8.80
CA GLY A 19 -3.21 0.75 -7.53
C GLY A 19 -3.54 1.64 -6.33
N ASP A 20 -3.37 2.96 -6.47
CA ASP A 20 -3.68 3.91 -5.42
C ASP A 20 -5.16 4.29 -5.49
N VAL A 21 -5.84 4.24 -4.36
CA VAL A 21 -7.29 4.46 -4.26
C VAL A 21 -7.59 5.61 -3.32
N ALA A 22 -8.50 6.51 -3.71
CA ALA A 22 -9.07 7.52 -2.85
C ALA A 22 -10.60 7.51 -2.93
N THR A 23 -11.27 7.76 -1.82
CA THR A 23 -12.73 7.76 -1.74
C THR A 23 -13.30 9.11 -1.33
N ILE A 24 -14.47 9.43 -1.88
CA ILE A 24 -15.34 10.52 -1.45
C ILE A 24 -16.58 9.87 -0.86
N GLY A 25 -16.88 10.21 0.40
CA GLY A 25 -18.03 9.68 1.13
C GLY A 25 -18.03 8.15 1.23
N SER A 26 -19.24 7.61 1.34
CA SER A 26 -19.54 6.18 1.32
C SER A 26 -20.24 5.81 0.01
N GLN A 27 -20.48 4.51 -0.21
CA GLN A 27 -21.33 4.04 -1.31
C GLN A 27 -22.76 4.61 -1.19
N PRO A 28 -23.58 4.58 -2.27
CA PRO A 28 -24.99 4.96 -2.21
C PRO A 28 -25.80 4.18 -1.15
N SER A 29 -25.36 2.97 -0.81
CA SER A 29 -25.95 2.16 0.27
C SER A 29 -25.62 2.64 1.70
N GLY A 30 -24.81 3.70 1.85
CA GLY A 30 -24.30 4.20 3.13
C GLY A 30 -23.07 3.44 3.66
N ARG A 31 -22.74 2.28 3.10
CA ARG A 31 -21.58 1.47 3.50
C ARG A 31 -20.25 2.05 3.00
N PRO A 32 -19.15 1.89 3.76
CA PRO A 32 -17.81 2.23 3.26
C PRO A 32 -17.47 1.51 1.96
N TRP A 33 -16.55 2.09 1.19
CA TRP A 33 -16.01 1.43 0.01
C TRP A 33 -15.08 0.30 0.43
N ARG A 34 -15.23 -0.90 -0.16
CA ARG A 34 -14.36 -2.03 0.11
C ARG A 34 -13.29 -2.14 -0.97
N VAL A 35 -12.03 -2.04 -0.60
CA VAL A 35 -10.87 -2.07 -1.50
C VAL A 35 -10.00 -3.27 -1.15
N GLY A 36 -9.71 -4.11 -2.14
CA GLY A 36 -8.86 -5.29 -1.95
C GLY A 36 -7.37 -4.91 -1.89
N ILE A 37 -6.61 -5.58 -1.02
CA ILE A 37 -5.16 -5.52 -1.02
C ILE A 37 -4.64 -6.70 -1.85
N ARG A 38 -3.88 -6.41 -2.91
CA ARG A 38 -3.38 -7.43 -3.84
C ARG A 38 -2.35 -8.34 -3.16
N ALA A 39 -2.46 -9.65 -3.39
CA ALA A 39 -1.41 -10.61 -3.08
C ALA A 39 -0.21 -10.44 -4.03
N PRO A 40 1.03 -10.30 -3.53
CA PRO A 40 2.22 -10.15 -4.39
C PRO A 40 2.42 -11.28 -5.40
N GLN A 41 2.09 -12.50 -5.01
CA GLN A 41 2.15 -13.71 -5.83
C GLN A 41 1.03 -13.82 -6.89
N GLY A 42 0.10 -12.86 -6.93
CA GLY A 42 -1.10 -12.92 -7.75
C GLY A 42 -2.21 -13.75 -7.12
N GLY A 43 -3.33 -13.87 -7.84
CA GLY A 43 -4.54 -14.54 -7.34
C GLY A 43 -5.44 -13.62 -6.50
N ASP A 44 -6.07 -14.20 -5.48
CA ASP A 44 -7.05 -13.50 -4.64
C ASP A 44 -6.40 -12.43 -3.75
N PRO A 45 -7.11 -11.34 -3.41
CA PRO A 45 -6.63 -10.35 -2.46
C PRO A 45 -6.34 -10.96 -1.09
N VAL A 46 -5.25 -10.51 -0.44
CA VAL A 46 -4.91 -10.94 0.94
C VAL A 46 -5.91 -10.43 1.97
N GLY A 47 -6.69 -9.42 1.62
CA GLY A 47 -7.71 -8.85 2.49
C GLY A 47 -8.41 -7.67 1.82
N GLY A 48 -9.41 -7.13 2.52
CA GLY A 48 -10.17 -5.96 2.06
C GLY A 48 -10.26 -4.90 3.14
N ILE A 49 -9.87 -3.67 2.82
CA ILE A 49 -9.98 -2.51 3.70
C ILE A 49 -11.25 -1.72 3.39
N ALA A 50 -11.84 -1.13 4.42
CA ALA A 50 -13.01 -0.26 4.32
C ALA A 50 -12.56 1.20 4.33
N LEU A 51 -12.93 1.97 3.30
CA LEU A 51 -12.55 3.37 3.13
C LEU A 51 -13.78 4.26 2.99
N SER A 52 -13.82 5.34 3.78
CA SER A 52 -14.78 6.44 3.62
C SER A 52 -14.04 7.75 3.85
N ASN A 53 -14.04 8.64 2.85
CA ASN A 53 -13.25 9.89 2.87
C ASN A 53 -11.75 9.65 3.18
N ALA A 54 -11.19 8.57 2.65
CA ALA A 54 -9.82 8.15 2.92
C ALA A 54 -9.13 7.69 1.63
N ALA A 55 -7.82 7.55 1.70
CA ALA A 55 -7.01 7.02 0.63
C ALA A 55 -6.18 5.83 1.10
N ALA A 56 -5.85 4.94 0.17
CA ALA A 56 -4.90 3.87 0.37
C ALA A 56 -3.92 3.83 -0.81
N ALA A 57 -2.64 3.69 -0.53
CA ALA A 57 -1.60 3.52 -1.52
C ALA A 57 -0.84 2.23 -1.25
N THR A 58 -0.25 1.64 -2.28
CA THR A 58 0.57 0.42 -2.15
C THR A 58 1.84 0.52 -2.98
N SER A 59 2.99 0.34 -2.35
CA SER A 59 4.27 0.17 -3.01
C SER A 59 4.76 -1.26 -2.83
N GLY A 60 5.43 -1.82 -3.83
CA GLY A 60 5.97 -3.16 -3.72
C GLY A 60 7.01 -3.45 -4.78
N ASN A 61 7.95 -4.33 -4.45
CA ASN A 61 9.11 -4.62 -5.29
C ASN A 61 8.88 -5.81 -6.24
N TYR A 62 7.66 -6.34 -6.31
CA TYR A 62 7.29 -7.55 -7.07
C TYR A 62 6.66 -7.27 -8.45
N ALA A 63 6.03 -6.11 -8.63
CA ALA A 63 5.20 -5.85 -9.80
C ALA A 63 6.00 -5.46 -11.06
N ARG A 64 7.15 -4.80 -10.87
CA ARG A 64 8.04 -4.36 -11.94
C ARG A 64 9.46 -4.81 -11.61
N THR A 65 9.91 -5.84 -12.31
CA THR A 65 11.18 -6.51 -12.05
C THR A 65 11.97 -6.74 -13.34
N LEU A 66 13.27 -6.87 -13.19
CA LEU A 66 14.23 -7.27 -14.22
C LEU A 66 14.92 -8.55 -13.74
N GLN A 67 15.03 -9.55 -14.62
CA GLN A 67 15.89 -10.70 -14.37
C GLN A 67 17.27 -10.46 -15.00
N PHE A 68 18.32 -10.63 -14.22
CA PHE A 68 19.69 -10.50 -14.68
C PHE A 68 20.60 -11.48 -13.92
N GLU A 69 21.38 -12.28 -14.64
CA GLU A 69 22.28 -13.30 -14.09
C GLU A 69 21.63 -14.23 -13.04
N GLY A 70 20.39 -14.66 -13.30
CA GLY A 70 19.66 -15.57 -12.42
C GLY A 70 19.11 -14.93 -11.14
N ARG A 71 19.22 -13.61 -10.99
CA ARG A 71 18.63 -12.83 -9.90
C ARG A 71 17.50 -11.93 -10.40
N THR A 72 16.50 -11.73 -9.56
CA THR A 72 15.38 -10.82 -9.83
C THR A 72 15.60 -9.52 -9.08
N TYR A 73 15.62 -8.41 -9.81
CA TYR A 73 15.78 -7.07 -9.27
C TYR A 73 14.49 -6.30 -9.44
N GLY A 74 13.99 -5.69 -8.37
CA GLY A 74 12.85 -4.81 -8.48
C GLY A 74 13.22 -3.38 -8.85
N HIS A 75 12.21 -2.60 -9.24
CA HIS A 75 12.38 -1.23 -9.74
C HIS A 75 12.66 -0.17 -8.69
N LEU A 76 12.57 -0.49 -7.39
CA LEU A 76 12.88 0.47 -6.32
C LEU A 76 14.38 0.47 -6.08
N LEU A 77 14.99 1.65 -6.23
CA LEU A 77 16.43 1.85 -6.14
C LEU A 77 16.80 2.61 -4.87
N ASN A 78 17.89 2.20 -4.22
CA ASN A 78 18.49 2.95 -3.14
C ASN A 78 19.02 4.28 -3.72
N PRO A 79 18.57 5.45 -3.22
CA PRO A 79 18.96 6.74 -3.77
C PRO A 79 20.45 7.07 -3.54
N LEU A 80 21.11 6.41 -2.58
CA LEU A 80 22.53 6.62 -2.29
C LEU A 80 23.45 5.79 -3.20
N THR A 81 23.00 4.61 -3.63
CA THR A 81 23.85 3.67 -4.38
C THR A 81 23.40 3.47 -5.83
N GLY A 82 22.16 3.81 -6.16
CA GLY A 82 21.54 3.51 -7.45
C GLY A 82 21.16 2.03 -7.64
N TRP A 83 21.45 1.17 -6.66
CA TRP A 83 21.18 -0.27 -6.76
C TRP A 83 19.77 -0.63 -6.25
N PRO A 84 19.13 -1.67 -6.80
CA PRO A 84 17.86 -2.19 -6.30
C PRO A 84 17.89 -2.51 -4.81
N VAL A 85 16.80 -2.20 -4.11
CA VAL A 85 16.67 -2.49 -2.67
C VAL A 85 16.15 -3.89 -2.40
N GLU A 86 16.62 -4.49 -1.30
CA GLU A 86 16.09 -5.74 -0.73
C GLU A 86 15.15 -5.43 0.45
N GLY A 87 14.10 -4.66 0.15
CA GLY A 87 13.08 -4.27 1.13
C GLY A 87 11.92 -5.25 1.26
N PRO A 88 10.85 -4.85 1.97
CA PRO A 88 9.57 -5.56 1.98
C PRO A 88 9.06 -5.86 0.56
N THR A 89 8.34 -6.98 0.42
CA THR A 89 7.69 -7.32 -0.84
C THR A 89 6.62 -6.29 -1.19
N SER A 90 5.78 -5.93 -0.22
CA SER A 90 4.69 -4.97 -0.39
C SER A 90 4.44 -4.19 0.90
N VAL A 91 4.05 -2.92 0.77
CA VAL A 91 3.59 -2.07 1.86
C VAL A 91 2.33 -1.34 1.39
N THR A 92 1.24 -1.49 2.13
CA THR A 92 -0.01 -0.74 1.94
C THR A 92 -0.22 0.19 3.12
N VAL A 93 -0.55 1.46 2.87
CA VAL A 93 -0.82 2.47 3.91
C VAL A 93 -2.16 3.12 3.62
N ILE A 94 -2.95 3.36 4.68
CA ILE A 94 -4.16 4.20 4.63
C ILE A 94 -3.80 5.59 5.15
N GLY A 95 -4.22 6.63 4.44
CA GLY A 95 -4.00 8.02 4.82
C GLY A 95 -5.11 8.95 4.33
N GLU A 96 -4.92 10.25 4.53
CA GLU A 96 -5.89 11.27 4.09
C GLU A 96 -5.92 11.43 2.57
N ASN A 97 -4.79 11.19 1.91
CA ASN A 97 -4.62 11.31 0.46
C ASN A 97 -3.55 10.34 -0.05
N CYS A 98 -3.61 9.98 -1.35
CA CYS A 98 -2.66 9.04 -1.95
C CYS A 98 -1.23 9.58 -1.96
N LEU A 99 -1.02 10.91 -1.96
CA LEU A 99 0.33 11.49 -1.99
C LEU A 99 1.10 11.14 -0.71
N SER A 100 0.51 11.41 0.45
CA SER A 100 1.10 11.08 1.76
C SER A 100 1.22 9.57 1.95
N ALA A 101 0.15 8.81 1.69
CA ALA A 101 0.19 7.36 1.81
C ALA A 101 1.26 6.73 0.90
N GLY A 102 1.33 7.16 -0.36
CA GLY A 102 2.29 6.65 -1.34
C GLY A 102 3.75 7.02 -1.05
N ALA A 103 3.99 8.20 -0.48
CA ALA A 103 5.31 8.57 0.00
C ALA A 103 5.75 7.63 1.15
N VAL A 104 4.84 7.34 2.09
CA VAL A 104 5.12 6.47 3.23
C VAL A 104 5.40 5.03 2.79
N THR A 105 4.58 4.47 1.89
CA THR A 105 4.81 3.11 1.37
C THR A 105 6.15 3.03 0.63
N THR A 106 6.48 4.03 -0.18
CA THR A 106 7.73 4.06 -0.95
C THR A 106 8.95 4.11 -0.02
N ILE A 107 8.96 5.03 0.95
CA ILE A 107 10.05 5.16 1.92
C ILE A 107 10.24 3.85 2.70
N ALA A 108 9.16 3.21 3.14
CA ALA A 108 9.23 1.93 3.83
C ALA A 108 9.84 0.83 2.94
N CYS A 109 9.47 0.77 1.66
CA CYS A 109 10.05 -0.20 0.72
C CYS A 109 11.55 0.01 0.43
N LEU A 110 12.09 1.21 0.66
CA LEU A 110 13.53 1.49 0.49
C LEU A 110 14.38 0.99 1.67
N GLN A 111 13.75 0.59 2.78
CA GLN A 111 14.43 0.15 3.98
C GLN A 111 14.50 -1.38 4.07
N SER A 112 15.38 -1.90 4.92
CA SER A 112 15.32 -3.32 5.30
C SER A 112 13.99 -3.62 6.02
N PRO A 113 13.46 -4.85 5.97
CA PRO A 113 12.16 -5.17 6.58
C PRO A 113 12.04 -4.76 8.06
N LYS A 114 13.11 -4.96 8.85
CA LYS A 114 13.14 -4.57 10.26
C LYS A 114 13.06 -3.06 10.45
N ALA A 115 13.84 -2.30 9.68
CA ALA A 115 13.84 -0.83 9.75
C ALA A 115 12.51 -0.26 9.26
N ALA A 116 11.96 -0.82 8.18
CA ALA A 116 10.65 -0.45 7.65
C ALA A 116 9.54 -0.60 8.70
N MET A 117 9.50 -1.71 9.45
CA MET A 117 8.52 -1.91 10.51
C MET A 117 8.64 -0.89 11.64
N ALA A 118 9.86 -0.59 12.08
CA ALA A 118 10.10 0.40 13.13
C ALA A 118 9.63 1.79 12.66
N TRP A 119 10.04 2.18 11.46
CA TRP A 119 9.70 3.46 10.86
C TRP A 119 8.18 3.61 10.62
N LEU A 120 7.51 2.58 10.09
CA LEU A 120 6.06 2.58 9.88
C LEU A 120 5.29 2.68 11.21
N SER A 121 5.82 2.13 12.29
CA SER A 121 5.22 2.24 13.62
C SER A 121 5.27 3.67 14.16
N GLU A 122 6.30 4.44 13.80
CA GLU A 122 6.44 5.86 14.15
C GLU A 122 5.64 6.79 13.20
N ALA A 123 5.31 6.33 11.99
CA ALA A 123 4.60 7.13 10.99
C ALA A 123 3.16 7.50 11.38
N GLY A 124 2.57 6.87 12.39
CA GLY A 124 1.25 7.21 12.94
C GLY A 124 0.06 6.92 12.01
N LEU A 125 0.26 6.15 10.95
CA LEU A 125 -0.77 5.79 9.96
C LEU A 125 -1.08 4.28 10.01
N PRO A 126 -2.29 3.83 9.63
CA PRO A 126 -2.57 2.40 9.48
C PRO A 126 -1.81 1.81 8.28
N TRP A 127 -1.10 0.71 8.52
CA TRP A 127 -0.30 0.05 7.49
C TRP A 127 -0.38 -1.49 7.55
N LEU A 128 -0.10 -2.11 6.40
CA LEU A 128 0.16 -3.54 6.21
C LEU A 128 1.49 -3.67 5.48
N MET A 129 2.39 -4.49 6.02
CA MET A 129 3.61 -4.91 5.34
C MET A 129 3.53 -6.40 5.03
N ILE A 130 3.96 -6.79 3.83
CA ILE A 130 4.17 -8.17 3.41
C ILE A 130 5.67 -8.37 3.22
N GLY A 131 6.25 -9.27 4.01
CA GLY A 131 7.67 -9.64 3.97
C GLY A 131 8.04 -10.51 2.76
N GLN A 132 9.33 -10.77 2.59
CA GLN A 132 9.84 -11.69 1.56
C GLN A 132 9.54 -13.16 1.90
N ASP A 133 9.34 -13.45 3.18
CA ASP A 133 8.86 -14.72 3.74
C ASP A 133 7.33 -14.90 3.63
N ALA A 134 6.66 -14.02 2.89
CA ALA A 134 5.19 -13.90 2.81
C ALA A 134 4.51 -13.60 4.15
N GLY A 135 5.26 -13.17 5.17
CA GLY A 135 4.70 -12.81 6.46
C GLY A 135 3.98 -11.47 6.46
N TYR A 136 2.94 -11.35 7.27
CA TYR A 136 2.14 -10.12 7.41
C TYR A 136 2.51 -9.38 8.70
N SER A 137 2.58 -8.05 8.63
CA SER A 137 2.85 -7.21 9.79
C SER A 137 2.07 -5.91 9.74
N GLY A 138 1.78 -5.36 10.93
CA GLY A 138 1.19 -4.03 11.10
C GLY A 138 -0.27 -4.04 11.56
N PRO A 139 -0.80 -2.86 11.93
CA PRO A 139 -2.15 -2.73 12.48
C PRO A 139 -3.25 -3.23 11.54
N LEU A 140 -3.04 -3.16 10.22
CA LEU A 140 -4.00 -3.69 9.26
C LEU A 140 -3.97 -5.21 9.18
N ALA A 141 -2.82 -5.87 9.40
CA ALA A 141 -2.75 -7.33 9.45
C ALA A 141 -3.67 -7.88 10.55
N SER A 142 -3.58 -7.31 11.76
CA SER A 142 -4.42 -7.70 12.90
C SER A 142 -5.91 -7.46 12.62
N LYS A 143 -6.27 -6.33 12.00
CA LYS A 143 -7.68 -6.03 11.63
C LYS A 143 -8.23 -6.99 10.58
N LEU A 144 -7.36 -7.51 9.71
CA LEU A 144 -7.73 -8.44 8.64
C LEU A 144 -7.70 -9.91 9.09
N GLY A 145 -7.29 -10.20 10.32
CA GLY A 145 -7.10 -11.57 10.81
C GLY A 145 -5.94 -12.29 10.13
N LEU A 146 -4.97 -11.54 9.59
CA LEU A 146 -3.77 -12.09 8.98
C LEU A 146 -2.75 -12.38 10.08
N SER A 147 -2.42 -13.66 10.24
CA SER A 147 -1.38 -14.08 11.17
C SER A 147 0.01 -13.89 10.56
N PRO A 148 1.03 -13.51 11.35
CA PRO A 148 2.41 -13.70 10.93
C PRO A 148 2.69 -15.20 10.67
N PRO A 149 3.71 -15.51 9.87
CA PRO A 149 4.06 -16.89 9.51
C PRO A 149 4.57 -17.69 10.73
#